data_AF-A0A4R8UQA8-F1
#
_entry.id   AF-A0A4R8UQA8-F1
#
_cell.length_a   1.000
_cell.length_b   1.000
_cell.length_c   1.000
_cell.angle_alpha   90.00
_cell.angle_beta   90.00
_cell.angle_gamma   90.00
#
_symmetry.space_group_name_H-M   'P 1'
#
loop_
_entity.id
_entity.type
_entity.pdbx_description
1 polymer ?
#
loop_
_entity_poly.entity_id
_entity_poly.type
_entity_poly.pdbx_seq_one_letter_code
_entity_poly.pdbx_strand_id
1 'polypeptide(L)'
;MSDPQAQPPGDPNYHEPNVGQPQYGQPPNGQPQYGQPPAGGPYATPVVAAPLSEADDRQWASLAHLGGILSFLPALIIWLVFKDRGRFTNTEAKEALNFQITLLIGYVAINVASFILAIVTFGIGGLLIGLAWLLWVAGVILSIMGFLKAKDGQNYRYPFALRLLK
;
A
#
# COMPACT_ATOMS: atom_id res chain seq x y z
N MET A 1 -52.94 42.42 11.28
CA MET A 1 -52.33 43.52 12.04
C MET A 1 -51.22 42.89 12.84
N SER A 2 -49.98 43.02 12.36
CA SER A 2 -48.81 42.34 12.89
C SER A 2 -47.81 43.41 13.30
N ASP A 3 -47.45 43.44 14.59
CA ASP A 3 -46.44 44.33 15.15
C ASP A 3 -45.06 44.12 14.47
N PRO A 4 -44.34 45.18 14.11
CA PRO A 4 -42.93 45.09 13.77
C PRO A 4 -42.08 44.96 15.05
N GLN A 5 -41.26 43.91 15.11
CA GLN A 5 -40.28 43.68 16.18
C GLN A 5 -39.36 44.90 16.35
N ALA A 6 -39.38 45.48 17.55
CA ALA A 6 -38.42 46.48 17.97
C ALA A 6 -37.04 45.85 18.18
N GLN A 7 -36.03 46.39 17.50
CA GLN A 7 -34.62 46.04 17.69
C GLN A 7 -34.07 46.85 18.88
N PRO A 8 -33.42 46.24 19.88
CA PRO A 8 -32.89 46.99 21.01
C PRO A 8 -31.69 47.88 20.59
N PRO A 9 -31.40 48.98 21.30
CA PRO A 9 -30.34 49.92 20.92
C PRO A 9 -28.96 49.26 21.06
N GLY A 10 -28.17 49.26 20.00
CA GLY A 10 -26.80 48.78 20.02
C GLY A 10 -25.87 49.75 20.75
N ASP A 11 -25.08 49.23 21.68
CA ASP A 11 -23.99 49.95 22.35
C ASP A 11 -22.87 50.24 21.33
N PRO A 12 -22.47 51.51 21.09
CA PRO A 12 -21.42 51.85 20.14
C PRO A 12 -20.04 51.32 20.50
N ASN A 13 -19.84 50.80 21.72
CA ASN A 13 -18.54 50.32 22.21
C ASN A 13 -18.42 48.79 22.32
N TYR A 14 -19.38 48.03 21.80
CA TYR A 14 -19.29 46.57 21.81
C TYR A 14 -18.24 46.09 20.79
N HIS A 15 -17.05 45.75 21.28
CA HIS A 15 -16.04 45.03 20.50
C HIS A 15 -16.29 43.53 20.69
N GLU A 16 -16.69 42.86 19.61
CA GLU A 16 -16.84 41.40 19.58
C GLU A 16 -15.49 40.74 19.93
N PRO A 17 -15.43 39.82 20.92
CA PRO A 17 -14.20 39.08 21.18
C PRO A 17 -13.87 38.22 19.96
N ASN A 18 -12.75 38.51 19.29
CA ASN A 18 -12.25 37.70 18.18
C ASN A 18 -11.81 36.32 18.71
N VAL A 19 -12.75 35.39 18.76
CA VAL A 19 -12.49 33.99 19.07
C VAL A 19 -11.86 33.38 17.82
N GLY A 20 -10.52 33.33 17.80
CA GLY A 20 -9.75 32.74 16.71
C GLY A 20 -10.24 31.32 16.41
N GLN A 21 -10.70 31.09 15.19
CA GLN A 21 -11.07 29.74 14.75
C GLN A 21 -9.83 28.82 14.81
N PRO A 22 -9.96 27.58 15.29
CA PRO A 22 -8.90 26.59 15.17
C PRO A 22 -8.59 26.36 13.68
N GLN A 23 -7.45 26.85 13.23
CA GLN A 23 -6.97 26.65 11.87
C GLN A 23 -6.52 25.19 11.74
N TYR A 24 -7.43 24.31 11.36
CA TYR A 24 -7.08 22.95 10.96
C TYR A 24 -6.16 23.02 9.75
N GLY A 25 -4.88 22.67 9.95
CA GLY A 25 -3.88 22.66 8.90
C GLY A 25 -4.33 21.79 7.73
N GLN A 26 -4.51 22.39 6.56
CA GLN A 26 -4.63 21.64 5.32
C GLN A 26 -3.36 20.80 5.12
N PRO A 27 -3.46 19.50 4.81
CA PRO A 27 -2.29 18.76 4.35
C PRO A 27 -1.77 19.45 3.08
N PRO A 28 -0.44 19.57 2.90
CA PRO A 28 0.11 20.17 1.69
C PRO A 28 -0.25 19.26 0.52
N ASN A 29 -1.28 19.64 -0.22
CA ASN A 29 -1.68 18.96 -1.45
C ASN A 29 -0.66 19.36 -2.52
N GLY A 30 0.53 18.74 -2.45
CA GLY A 30 1.58 18.88 -3.45
C GLY A 30 1.11 18.21 -4.72
N GLN A 31 0.41 18.96 -5.57
CA GLN A 31 0.15 18.52 -6.94
C GLN A 31 1.51 18.15 -7.57
N PRO A 32 1.64 16.99 -8.25
CA PRO A 32 2.83 16.71 -9.01
C PRO A 32 2.97 17.81 -10.06
N GLN A 33 3.95 18.69 -9.86
CA GLN A 33 4.27 19.76 -10.80
C GLN A 33 4.86 19.07 -12.04
N TYR A 34 3.99 18.74 -13.00
CA TYR A 34 4.40 18.28 -14.31
C TYR A 34 5.22 19.41 -14.94
N GLY A 35 6.54 19.28 -14.88
CA GLY A 35 7.47 20.23 -15.45
C GLY A 35 7.11 20.47 -16.92
N GLN A 36 6.88 21.73 -17.27
CA GLN A 36 6.77 22.17 -18.66
C GLN A 36 8.03 21.69 -19.40
N PRO A 37 7.92 20.94 -20.52
CA PRO A 37 9.10 20.50 -21.25
C PRO A 37 9.88 21.73 -21.76
N PRO A 38 11.22 21.78 -21.60
CA PRO A 38 12.01 22.85 -22.18
C PRO A 38 11.90 22.78 -23.70
N ALA A 39 11.65 23.93 -24.32
CA ALA A 39 11.63 24.05 -25.77
C ALA A 39 13.04 23.76 -26.35
N GLY A 40 13.16 22.66 -27.07
CA GLY A 40 14.11 22.44 -28.18
C GLY A 40 15.59 22.73 -27.93
N GLY A 41 16.33 21.71 -27.45
CA GLY A 41 17.79 21.62 -27.60
C GLY A 41 18.18 20.23 -28.14
N PRO A 42 19.28 20.09 -28.92
CA PRO A 42 19.61 18.84 -29.63
C PRO A 42 20.02 17.64 -28.75
N TYR A 43 19.89 17.74 -27.43
CA TYR A 43 20.11 16.64 -26.51
C TYR A 43 19.06 16.71 -25.40
N ALA A 44 17.98 15.94 -25.54
CA ALA A 44 17.04 15.73 -24.45
C ALA A 44 17.75 14.86 -23.40
N THR A 45 18.14 15.44 -22.28
CA THR A 45 18.59 14.68 -21.11
C THR A 45 17.44 13.79 -20.66
N PRO A 46 17.66 12.48 -20.39
CA PRO A 46 16.60 11.62 -19.90
C PRO A 46 16.03 12.21 -18.60
N VAL A 47 14.73 12.51 -18.60
CA VAL A 47 14.02 13.03 -17.43
C VAL A 47 13.93 11.88 -16.42
N VAL A 48 14.76 11.93 -15.38
CA VAL A 48 14.67 11.00 -14.25
C VAL A 48 13.41 11.32 -13.48
N ALA A 49 12.55 10.32 -13.26
CA ALA A 49 11.31 10.51 -12.52
C ALA A 49 11.62 10.99 -11.08
N ALA A 50 10.85 11.98 -10.61
CA ALA A 50 11.04 12.52 -9.27
C ALA A 50 10.84 11.44 -8.17
N PRO A 51 11.61 11.51 -7.07
CA PRO A 51 11.41 10.65 -5.90
C PRO A 51 9.98 10.75 -5.35
N LEU A 52 9.53 9.70 -4.66
CA LEU A 52 8.24 9.71 -3.95
C LEU A 52 8.30 10.63 -2.73
N SER A 53 7.16 11.25 -2.39
CA SER A 53 6.97 11.85 -1.07
C SER A 53 7.03 10.76 0.00
N GLU A 54 7.32 11.12 1.25
CA GLU A 54 7.36 10.14 2.34
C GLU A 54 6.01 9.44 2.54
N ALA A 55 4.92 10.18 2.38
CA ALA A 55 3.56 9.63 2.46
C ALA A 55 3.29 8.62 1.34
N ASP A 56 3.65 8.96 0.10
CA ASP A 56 3.50 8.06 -1.05
C ASP A 56 4.39 6.81 -0.91
N ASP A 57 5.63 6.98 -0.42
CA ASP A 57 6.56 5.87 -0.25
C ASP A 57 6.03 4.85 0.79
N ARG A 58 5.40 5.32 1.88
CA ARG A 58 4.71 4.45 2.85
C ARG A 58 3.43 3.85 2.29
N GLN A 59 2.66 4.63 1.53
CA GLN A 59 1.43 4.16 0.91
C GLN A 59 1.70 2.98 -0.04
N TRP A 60 2.62 3.15 -1.00
CA TRP A 60 2.92 2.10 -1.98
C TRP A 60 3.60 0.89 -1.34
N ALA A 61 4.48 1.09 -0.36
CA ALA A 61 5.03 0.00 0.46
C ALA A 61 3.92 -0.84 1.12
N SER A 62 2.99 -0.19 1.83
CA SER A 62 1.89 -0.89 2.51
C SER A 62 0.96 -1.60 1.52
N LEU A 63 0.59 -0.94 0.41
CA LEU A 63 -0.26 -1.53 -0.63
C LEU A 63 0.39 -2.75 -1.30
N ALA A 64 1.72 -2.86 -1.35
CA ALA A 64 2.39 -4.06 -1.85
C ALA A 64 2.06 -5.30 -1.00
N HIS A 65 2.05 -5.15 0.33
CA HIS A 65 1.66 -6.23 1.23
C HIS A 65 0.17 -6.56 1.11
N LEU A 66 -0.69 -5.55 1.12
CA LEU A 66 -2.14 -5.75 1.06
C LEU A 66 -2.59 -6.34 -0.27
N GLY A 67 -2.10 -5.78 -1.39
CA GLY A 67 -2.35 -6.30 -2.73
C GLY A 67 -1.80 -7.71 -2.91
N GLY A 68 -0.72 -8.05 -2.20
CA GLY A 68 -0.15 -9.39 -2.17
C GLY A 68 -1.16 -10.50 -1.82
N ILE A 69 -2.19 -10.20 -1.03
CA ILE A 69 -3.25 -11.16 -0.67
C ILE A 69 -3.95 -11.74 -1.91
N LEU A 70 -4.06 -10.95 -2.99
CA LEU A 70 -4.68 -11.39 -4.23
C LEU A 70 -3.77 -12.34 -5.01
N SER A 71 -2.46 -12.08 -5.04
CA SER A 71 -1.39 -12.93 -5.56
C SER A 71 -0.06 -12.15 -5.55
N PHE A 72 0.97 -12.67 -6.21
CA PHE A 72 2.25 -11.97 -6.40
C PHE A 72 2.19 -10.76 -7.34
N LEU A 73 1.21 -10.69 -8.25
CA LEU A 73 1.16 -9.65 -9.29
C LEU A 73 1.04 -8.21 -8.76
N PRO A 74 0.17 -7.88 -7.77
CA PRO A 74 0.11 -6.51 -7.26
C PRO A 74 1.43 -6.05 -6.62
N ALA A 75 2.07 -6.90 -5.82
CA ALA A 75 3.39 -6.61 -5.26
C ALA A 75 4.46 -6.45 -6.35
N LEU A 76 4.42 -7.27 -7.41
CA LEU A 76 5.31 -7.16 -8.55
C LEU A 76 5.15 -5.85 -9.31
N ILE A 77 3.91 -5.46 -9.61
CA ILE A 77 3.61 -4.23 -10.33
C ILE A 77 4.08 -3.03 -9.50
N ILE A 78 3.74 -2.98 -8.21
CA ILE A 78 4.17 -1.89 -7.32
C ILE A 78 5.69 -1.82 -7.25
N TRP A 79 6.36 -2.97 -7.08
CA TRP A 79 7.82 -3.00 -7.06
C TRP A 79 8.39 -2.45 -8.37
N LEU A 80 7.95 -2.93 -9.53
CA LEU A 80 8.49 -2.48 -10.83
C LEU A 80 8.23 -1.00 -11.11
N VAL A 81 7.08 -0.46 -10.70
CA VAL A 81 6.71 0.94 -10.97
C VAL A 81 7.44 1.92 -10.04
N PHE A 82 7.67 1.55 -8.78
CA PHE A 82 8.12 2.49 -7.75
C PHE A 82 9.53 2.22 -7.19
N LYS A 83 10.17 1.09 -7.52
CA LYS A 83 11.50 0.69 -7.01
C LYS A 83 12.59 1.77 -7.11
N ASP A 84 12.56 2.58 -8.16
CA ASP A 84 13.60 3.57 -8.44
C ASP A 84 13.27 4.95 -7.83
N ARG A 85 12.03 5.14 -7.37
CA ARG A 85 11.51 6.43 -6.84
C ARG A 85 11.30 6.41 -5.33
N GLY A 86 11.01 5.25 -4.74
CA GLY A 86 10.74 5.07 -3.31
C GLY A 86 11.71 4.08 -2.67
N ARG A 87 12.54 4.53 -1.72
CA ARG A 87 13.50 3.64 -1.04
C ARG A 87 12.79 2.66 -0.12
N PHE A 88 11.75 3.12 0.56
CA PHE A 88 10.96 2.28 1.46
C PHE A 88 10.09 1.31 0.66
N THR A 89 9.39 1.79 -0.38
CA THR A 89 8.62 0.97 -1.32
C THR A 89 9.49 -0.09 -1.96
N ASN A 90 10.72 0.24 -2.40
CA ASN A 90 11.62 -0.77 -2.96
C ASN A 90 11.93 -1.89 -1.96
N THR A 91 12.11 -1.57 -0.68
CA THR A 91 12.41 -2.56 0.35
C THR A 91 11.20 -3.45 0.64
N GLU A 92 10.07 -2.83 0.96
CA GLU A 92 8.86 -3.55 1.40
C GLU A 92 8.15 -4.26 0.24
N ALA A 93 8.07 -3.65 -0.96
CA ALA A 93 7.47 -4.31 -2.11
C ALA A 93 8.29 -5.51 -2.59
N LYS A 94 9.63 -5.48 -2.47
CA LYS A 94 10.47 -6.67 -2.72
C LYS A 94 10.20 -7.78 -1.70
N GLU A 95 10.13 -7.46 -0.42
CA GLU A 95 9.90 -8.44 0.63
C GLU A 95 8.48 -9.04 0.53
N ALA A 96 7.47 -8.21 0.25
CA ALA A 96 6.11 -8.65 -0.09
C ALA A 96 6.09 -9.58 -1.31
N LEU A 97 6.76 -9.21 -2.40
CA LEU A 97 6.84 -10.02 -3.61
C LEU A 97 7.52 -11.37 -3.36
N ASN A 98 8.67 -11.37 -2.68
CA ASN A 98 9.38 -12.59 -2.27
C ASN A 98 8.47 -13.52 -1.45
N PHE A 99 7.69 -12.95 -0.51
CA PHE A 99 6.72 -13.71 0.27
C PHE A 99 5.60 -14.30 -0.57
N GLN A 100 5.00 -13.53 -1.48
CA GLN A 100 3.91 -14.03 -2.33
C GLN A 100 4.40 -15.12 -3.30
N ILE A 101 5.62 -15.01 -3.83
CA ILE A 101 6.24 -16.08 -4.62
C ILE A 101 6.47 -17.32 -3.74
N THR A 102 6.85 -17.15 -2.48
CA THR A 102 7.01 -18.26 -1.53
C THR A 102 5.69 -18.98 -1.30
N LEU A 103 4.60 -18.25 -1.09
CA LEU A 103 3.26 -18.83 -0.97
C LEU A 103 2.84 -19.55 -2.26
N LEU A 104 3.06 -18.94 -3.43
CA LEU A 104 2.78 -19.55 -4.73
C LEU A 104 3.48 -20.90 -4.88
N ILE A 105 4.76 -20.97 -4.55
CA ILE A 105 5.53 -22.23 -4.56
C ILE A 105 4.90 -23.25 -3.60
N GLY A 106 4.52 -22.83 -2.40
CA GLY A 106 3.81 -23.67 -1.43
C GLY A 106 2.48 -24.23 -1.97
N TYR A 107 1.68 -23.39 -2.63
CA TYR A 107 0.44 -23.83 -3.27
C TYR A 107 0.68 -24.86 -4.36
N VAL A 108 1.63 -24.60 -5.26
CA VAL A 108 1.95 -25.53 -6.35
C VAL A 108 2.43 -26.87 -5.76
N ALA A 109 3.28 -26.85 -4.75
CA ALA A 109 3.76 -28.05 -4.08
C ALA A 109 2.62 -28.86 -3.44
N ILE A 110 1.70 -28.22 -2.70
CA ILE A 110 0.54 -28.88 -2.10
C ILE A 110 -0.36 -29.48 -3.18
N ASN A 111 -0.63 -28.76 -4.27
CA ASN A 111 -1.49 -29.24 -5.35
C ASN A 111 -0.88 -30.47 -6.05
N VAL A 112 0.41 -30.41 -6.41
CA VAL A 112 1.11 -31.51 -7.05
C VAL A 112 1.16 -32.75 -6.13
N ALA A 113 1.49 -32.56 -4.85
CA ALA A 113 1.53 -33.66 -3.88
C ALA A 113 0.13 -34.29 -3.69
N SER A 114 -0.91 -33.46 -3.54
CA SER A 114 -2.29 -33.92 -3.39
C SER A 114 -2.76 -34.71 -4.61
N PHE A 115 -2.43 -34.25 -5.82
CA PHE A 115 -2.77 -34.92 -7.07
C PHE A 115 -2.11 -36.29 -7.20
N ILE A 116 -0.79 -36.38 -6.96
CA ILE A 116 -0.05 -37.64 -7.03
C ILE A 116 -0.60 -38.63 -5.99
N LEU A 117 -0.80 -38.17 -4.75
CA LEU A 117 -1.32 -39.03 -3.70
C LEU A 117 -2.76 -39.47 -3.97
N ALA A 118 -3.61 -38.60 -4.53
CA ALA A 118 -4.96 -38.98 -4.94
C ALA A 118 -4.94 -40.14 -5.95
N ILE A 119 -4.04 -40.14 -6.93
CA ILE A 119 -3.91 -41.25 -7.89
C ILE A 119 -3.48 -42.54 -7.17
N VAL A 120 -2.43 -42.47 -6.35
CA VAL A 120 -1.86 -43.65 -5.69
C VAL A 120 -2.80 -44.26 -4.63
N THR A 121 -3.62 -43.44 -3.99
CA THR A 121 -4.49 -43.84 -2.87
C THR A 121 -5.96 -43.90 -3.23
N PHE A 122 -6.30 -43.93 -4.51
CA PHE A 122 -7.69 -43.96 -5.01
C PHE A 122 -8.58 -42.83 -4.44
N GLY A 123 -8.01 -41.62 -4.37
CA GLY A 123 -8.71 -40.38 -4.01
C GLY A 123 -8.47 -39.87 -2.59
N ILE A 124 -8.05 -40.74 -1.66
CA ILE A 124 -7.89 -40.37 -0.23
C ILE A 124 -6.85 -39.26 -0.04
N GLY A 125 -5.73 -39.33 -0.77
CA GLY A 125 -4.65 -38.36 -0.74
C GLY A 125 -5.06 -36.95 -1.21
N GLY A 126 -6.18 -36.81 -1.91
CA GLY A 126 -6.72 -35.51 -2.33
C GLY A 126 -7.15 -34.62 -1.17
N LEU A 127 -7.38 -35.18 0.02
CA LEU A 127 -7.76 -34.44 1.22
C LEU A 127 -6.69 -33.42 1.68
N LEU A 128 -5.44 -33.61 1.26
CA LEU A 128 -4.34 -32.68 1.54
C LEU A 128 -4.54 -31.29 0.94
N ILE A 129 -5.46 -31.12 -0.01
CA ILE A 129 -5.81 -29.81 -0.56
C ILE A 129 -6.30 -28.84 0.53
N GLY A 130 -6.83 -29.34 1.65
CA GLY A 130 -7.19 -28.53 2.82
C GLY A 130 -6.01 -27.75 3.42
N LEU A 131 -4.77 -28.24 3.26
CA LEU A 131 -3.56 -27.52 3.70
C LEU A 131 -3.36 -26.20 2.94
N ALA A 132 -3.84 -26.11 1.69
CA ALA A 132 -3.77 -24.88 0.91
C ALA A 132 -4.59 -23.75 1.57
N TRP A 133 -5.74 -24.08 2.18
CA TRP A 133 -6.54 -23.10 2.91
C TRP A 133 -5.82 -22.58 4.16
N LEU A 134 -5.16 -23.46 4.91
CA LEU A 134 -4.36 -23.05 6.07
C LEU A 134 -3.19 -22.14 5.65
N LEU A 135 -2.50 -22.49 4.56
CA LEU A 135 -1.44 -21.67 4.00
C LEU A 135 -1.97 -20.30 3.56
N TRP A 136 -3.16 -20.24 2.98
CA TRP A 136 -3.82 -18.98 2.59
C TRP A 136 -4.12 -18.09 3.78
N VAL A 137 -4.75 -18.63 4.82
CA VAL A 137 -5.09 -17.87 6.03
C VAL A 137 -3.82 -17.33 6.70
N ALA A 138 -2.77 -18.15 6.83
CA ALA A 138 -1.48 -17.69 7.33
C ALA A 138 -0.89 -16.58 6.44
N GLY A 139 -0.99 -16.73 5.12
CA GLY A 139 -0.58 -15.73 4.13
C GLY A 139 -1.28 -14.38 4.30
N VAL A 140 -2.60 -14.40 4.50
CA VAL A 140 -3.43 -13.21 4.75
C VAL A 140 -3.00 -12.52 6.04
N ILE A 141 -2.88 -13.25 7.15
CA ILE A 141 -2.49 -12.70 8.45
C ILE A 141 -1.12 -12.01 8.36
N LEU A 142 -0.12 -12.69 7.80
CA LEU A 142 1.23 -12.14 7.65
C LEU A 142 1.23 -10.91 6.72
N SER A 143 0.40 -10.89 5.68
CA SER A 143 0.28 -9.74 4.75
C SER A 143 -0.39 -8.54 5.40
N ILE A 144 -1.41 -8.76 6.24
CA ILE A 144 -2.03 -7.68 7.02
C ILE A 144 -1.03 -7.09 8.02
N MET A 145 -0.24 -7.92 8.70
CA MET A 145 0.82 -7.43 9.58
C MET A 145 1.87 -6.61 8.82
N GLY A 146 2.27 -7.06 7.62
CA GLY A 146 3.15 -6.30 6.74
C GLY A 146 2.56 -4.95 6.34
N PHE A 147 1.30 -4.93 5.92
CA PHE A 147 0.58 -3.70 5.59
C PHE A 147 0.58 -2.71 6.76
N LEU A 148 0.23 -3.18 7.97
CA LEU A 148 0.15 -2.31 9.15
C LEU A 148 1.51 -1.73 9.52
N LYS A 149 2.58 -2.54 9.55
CA LYS A 149 3.92 -2.06 9.86
C LYS A 149 4.44 -1.09 8.79
N ALA A 150 4.27 -1.42 7.51
CA ALA A 150 4.70 -0.58 6.42
C ALA A 150 3.98 0.77 6.41
N LYS A 151 2.67 0.77 6.70
CA LYS A 151 1.88 2.00 6.86
C LYS A 151 2.45 2.91 7.97
N ASP A 152 2.93 2.32 9.06
CA ASP A 152 3.56 3.04 10.16
C ASP A 152 5.04 3.43 9.87
N GLY A 153 5.55 3.14 8.66
CA GLY A 153 6.93 3.41 8.25
C GLY A 153 7.96 2.42 8.83
N GLN A 154 7.51 1.28 9.36
CA GLN A 154 8.37 0.23 9.91
C GLN A 154 8.58 -0.88 8.88
N ASN A 155 9.82 -1.34 8.72
CA ASN A 155 10.11 -2.48 7.86
C ASN A 155 9.47 -3.75 8.43
N TYR A 156 8.82 -4.53 7.57
CA TYR A 156 8.27 -5.82 7.92
C TYR A 156 9.02 -6.95 7.19
N ARG A 157 9.62 -7.83 7.99
CA ARG A 157 10.31 -9.00 7.47
C ARG A 157 9.44 -10.24 7.70
N TYR A 158 9.06 -10.92 6.62
CA TYR A 158 8.25 -12.12 6.75
C TYR A 158 9.08 -13.22 7.44
N PRO A 159 8.47 -13.97 8.38
CA PRO A 159 9.18 -15.05 9.07
C PRO A 159 9.59 -16.17 8.11
N PHE A 160 8.81 -16.40 7.06
CA PHE A 160 9.05 -17.41 6.04
C PHE A 160 8.90 -16.79 4.65
N ALA A 161 10.02 -16.40 4.04
CA ALA A 161 10.07 -15.92 2.66
C ALA A 161 11.42 -16.28 2.01
N LEU A 162 11.34 -16.85 0.81
CA LEU A 162 12.48 -17.04 -0.09
C LEU A 162 12.86 -15.68 -0.68
N ARG A 163 14.07 -15.20 -0.34
CA ARG A 163 14.59 -13.90 -0.80
C ARG A 163 15.26 -14.04 -2.15
N LEU A 164 14.42 -14.21 -3.17
CA LEU A 164 14.84 -14.37 -4.56
C LEU A 164 15.35 -13.05 -5.13
N LEU A 165 14.67 -11.95 -4.80
CA LEU A 165 15.07 -10.59 -5.11
C LEU A 165 15.89 -10.01 -3.95
N LYS A 166 17.05 -9.42 -4.27
CA LYS A 166 17.99 -8.80 -3.33
C LYS A 166 17.92 -7.28 -3.40
#